data_AF-A0A369WSR0-F1
#
_entry.id   AF-A0A369WSR0-F1
#
_cell.length_a   1.000
_cell.length_b   1.000
_cell.length_c   1.000
_cell.angle_alpha   90.00
_cell.angle_beta   90.00
_cell.angle_gamma   90.00
#
_symmetry.space_group_name_H-M   'P 1'
#
loop_
_entity.id
_entity.type
_entity.pdbx_description
1 polymer ?
#
loop_
_entity_poly.entity_id
_entity_poly.type
_entity_poly.pdbx_seq_one_letter_code
_entity_poly.pdbx_strand_id
1 'polypeptide(L)'
;MYDQMLAEMKTRMQPVLDLAETNKKVMETMANVQKEAMTDVVNASMEQMQELAKCQDPKAAFDLQVKFYKALEAKMADTTEKNMAALNEAKDAFTAVVESSAKQAAAEVEEAVQKVSAQVKVA
;
A
#
# COMPACT_ATOMS: atom_id res chain seq x y z
N MET A 1 19.16 -15.09 30.31
CA MET A 1 17.78 -15.00 30.84
C MET A 1 17.13 -13.68 30.45
N TYR A 2 17.44 -12.54 31.08
CA TYR A 2 16.76 -11.25 30.80
C TYR A 2 17.05 -10.70 29.39
N ASP A 3 18.32 -10.70 28.95
CA ASP A 3 18.70 -10.24 27.60
C ASP A 3 18.15 -11.14 26.48
N GLN A 4 18.06 -12.45 26.74
CA GLN A 4 17.43 -13.41 25.82
C GLN A 4 15.92 -13.19 25.70
N MET A 5 15.23 -12.97 26.82
CA MET A 5 13.80 -12.62 26.84
C MET A 5 13.50 -11.32 26.09
N LEU A 6 14.35 -10.29 26.26
CA LEU A 6 14.24 -9.04 25.52
C LEU A 6 14.49 -9.23 24.02
N ALA A 7 15.46 -10.06 23.63
CA ALA A 7 15.73 -10.37 22.23
C ALA A 7 14.56 -11.14 21.58
N GLU A 8 14.03 -12.18 22.24
CA GLU A 8 12.88 -12.94 21.76
C GLU A 8 11.62 -12.09 21.64
N MET A 9 11.36 -11.22 22.63
CA MET A 9 10.23 -10.29 22.58
C MET A 9 10.36 -9.35 21.38
N LYS A 10 11.57 -8.84 21.12
CA LYS A 10 11.83 -7.97 19.96
C LYS A 10 11.61 -8.71 18.65
N THR A 11 12.07 -9.94 18.53
CA THR A 11 11.83 -10.80 17.36
C THR A 11 10.35 -11.09 17.14
N ARG A 12 9.57 -11.26 18.21
CA ARG A 12 8.10 -11.48 18.14
C ARG A 12 7.32 -10.22 17.75
N MET A 13 7.82 -9.03 18.12
CA MET A 13 7.15 -7.76 17.76
C MET A 13 7.54 -7.23 16.39
N GLN A 14 8.70 -7.65 15.84
CA GLN A 14 9.20 -7.17 14.55
C GLN A 14 8.17 -7.28 13.40
N PRO A 15 7.42 -8.40 13.22
CA PRO A 15 6.42 -8.50 12.14
C PRO A 15 5.29 -7.46 12.28
N VAL A 16 4.88 -7.15 13.51
CA VAL A 16 3.84 -6.14 13.77
C VAL A 16 4.36 -4.74 13.48
N LEU A 17 5.62 -4.47 13.83
CA LEU A 17 6.30 -3.20 13.52
C LEU A 17 6.46 -3.01 12.00
N ASP A 18 6.88 -4.05 11.29
CA ASP A 18 7.06 -4.03 9.84
C ASP A 18 5.71 -3.82 9.12
N LEU A 19 4.63 -4.42 9.62
CA LEU A 19 3.27 -4.19 9.13
C LEU A 19 2.81 -2.75 9.34
N ALA A 20 3.04 -2.21 10.54
CA ALA A 20 2.65 -0.85 10.88
C ALA A 20 3.41 0.18 10.04
N GLU A 21 4.70 -0.03 9.81
CA GLU A 21 5.51 0.83 8.94
C GLU A 21 5.03 0.75 7.48
N THR A 22 4.74 -0.45 6.98
CA THR A 22 4.27 -0.63 5.61
C THR A 22 2.89 0.00 5.40
N ASN A 23 1.95 -0.21 6.32
CA ASN A 23 0.64 0.43 6.27
C ASN A 23 0.75 1.96 6.31
N LYS A 24 1.67 2.50 7.11
CA LYS A 24 1.94 3.95 7.13
C LYS A 24 2.43 4.44 5.76
N LYS A 25 3.43 3.77 5.16
CA LYS A 25 3.94 4.12 3.82
C LYS A 25 2.84 4.05 2.76
N VAL A 26 2.00 3.02 2.79
CA VAL A 26 0.88 2.87 1.84
C VAL A 26 -0.13 4.01 2.00
N MET A 27 -0.49 4.38 3.24
CA MET A 27 -1.38 5.52 3.48
C MET A 27 -0.77 6.85 3.00
N GLU A 28 0.52 7.07 3.24
CA GLU A 28 1.24 8.25 2.74
C GLU A 28 1.25 8.28 1.20
N THR A 29 1.49 7.14 0.56
CA THR A 29 1.45 7.00 -0.91
C THR A 29 0.04 7.28 -1.45
N MET A 30 -1.01 6.69 -0.88
CA MET A 30 -2.39 6.94 -1.29
C MET A 30 -2.79 8.41 -1.11
N ALA A 31 -2.40 9.03 0.00
CA ALA A 31 -2.66 10.45 0.24
C ALA A 31 -1.95 11.35 -0.78
N ASN A 32 -0.70 11.03 -1.14
CA ASN A 32 0.03 11.73 -2.18
C ASN A 32 -0.62 11.56 -3.55
N VAL A 33 -0.99 10.33 -3.94
CA VAL A 33 -1.67 10.04 -5.21
C VAL A 33 -2.99 10.80 -5.33
N GLN A 34 -3.80 10.85 -4.26
CA GLN A 34 -5.05 11.62 -4.26
C GLN A 34 -4.81 13.13 -4.33
N LYS A 35 -3.82 13.63 -3.61
CA LYS A 35 -3.44 15.05 -3.64
C LYS A 35 -2.95 15.46 -5.02
N GLU A 36 -2.08 14.66 -5.63
CA GLU A 36 -1.64 14.85 -7.01
C GLU A 36 -2.85 14.89 -7.91
N ALA A 37 -3.68 13.84 -7.95
CA ALA A 37 -4.88 13.80 -8.80
C ALA A 37 -5.77 15.05 -8.66
N MET A 38 -5.99 15.56 -7.44
CA MET A 38 -6.72 16.81 -7.21
C MET A 38 -6.04 18.04 -7.82
N THR A 39 -4.74 18.26 -7.55
CA THR A 39 -3.97 19.37 -8.13
C THR A 39 -4.04 19.33 -9.66
N ASP A 40 -4.00 18.13 -10.18
CA ASP A 40 -3.81 17.83 -11.58
C ASP A 40 -5.14 17.98 -12.35
N VAL A 41 -6.29 17.76 -11.69
CA VAL A 41 -7.63 18.16 -12.17
C VAL A 41 -7.82 19.68 -12.15
N VAL A 42 -7.37 20.36 -11.08
CA VAL A 42 -7.47 21.82 -10.98
C VAL A 42 -6.68 22.50 -12.10
N ASN A 43 -5.44 22.06 -12.33
CA ASN A 43 -4.60 22.60 -13.40
C ASN A 43 -5.24 22.39 -14.78
N ALA A 44 -5.69 21.16 -15.08
CA ALA A 44 -6.37 20.87 -16.35
C ALA A 44 -7.65 21.72 -16.55
N SER A 45 -8.39 21.98 -15.46
CA SER A 45 -9.59 22.82 -15.50
C SER A 45 -9.24 24.29 -15.76
N MET A 46 -8.17 24.81 -15.16
CA MET A 46 -7.70 26.18 -15.40
C MET A 46 -7.18 26.36 -16.83
N GLU A 47 -6.42 25.39 -17.34
CA GLU A 47 -5.94 25.39 -18.73
C GLU A 47 -7.12 25.38 -19.70
N GLN A 48 -8.08 24.47 -19.51
CA GLN A 48 -9.25 24.41 -20.37
C GLN A 48 -10.08 25.69 -20.33
N MET A 49 -10.25 26.31 -19.17
CA MET A 49 -10.95 27.58 -19.06
C MET A 49 -10.26 28.69 -19.85
N GLN A 50 -8.93 28.75 -19.82
CA GLN A 50 -8.15 29.72 -20.61
C GLN A 50 -8.24 29.45 -22.11
N GLU A 51 -8.24 28.19 -22.53
CA GLU A 51 -8.35 27.81 -23.94
C GLU A 51 -9.75 28.08 -24.49
N LEU A 52 -10.80 27.71 -23.75
CA LEU A 52 -12.18 28.00 -24.11
C LEU A 52 -12.46 29.51 -24.18
N ALA A 53 -11.91 30.31 -23.26
CA ALA A 53 -12.08 31.77 -23.27
C ALA A 53 -11.48 32.45 -24.52
N LYS A 54 -10.51 31.80 -25.16
CA LYS A 54 -9.87 32.29 -26.40
C LYS A 54 -10.52 31.69 -27.66
N CYS A 55 -11.42 30.72 -27.51
CA CYS A 55 -11.99 29.97 -28.62
C CYS A 55 -13.22 30.69 -29.19
N GLN A 56 -13.12 31.13 -30.45
CA GLN A 56 -14.21 31.80 -31.17
C GLN A 56 -15.02 30.85 -32.06
N ASP A 57 -14.48 29.65 -32.35
CA ASP A 57 -15.14 28.62 -33.16
C ASP A 57 -15.82 27.56 -32.26
N PRO A 58 -17.14 27.35 -32.38
CA PRO A 58 -17.86 26.31 -31.65
C PRO A 58 -17.30 24.89 -31.89
N LYS A 59 -16.75 24.62 -33.08
CA LYS A 59 -16.22 23.29 -33.41
C LYS A 59 -14.91 23.03 -32.66
N ALA A 60 -14.01 24.00 -32.67
CA ALA A 60 -12.81 23.98 -31.85
C ALA A 60 -13.10 23.90 -30.34
N ALA A 61 -14.16 24.56 -29.86
CA ALA A 61 -14.58 24.47 -28.46
C ALA A 61 -15.03 23.05 -28.08
N PHE A 62 -15.75 22.38 -28.96
CA PHE A 62 -16.13 20.97 -28.76
C PHE A 62 -14.91 20.04 -28.72
N ASP A 63 -13.96 20.23 -29.64
CA ASP A 63 -12.73 19.43 -29.67
C ASP A 63 -11.89 19.63 -28.40
N LEU A 64 -11.85 20.85 -27.84
CA LEU A 64 -11.22 21.16 -26.56
C LEU A 64 -11.91 20.43 -25.40
N GLN A 65 -13.25 20.37 -25.40
CA GLN A 65 -14.01 19.59 -24.43
C GLN A 65 -13.73 18.10 -24.51
N VAL A 66 -13.70 17.52 -25.72
CA VAL A 66 -13.35 16.11 -25.91
C VAL A 66 -11.93 15.81 -25.43
N LYS A 67 -10.96 16.69 -25.74
CA LYS A 67 -9.58 16.52 -25.27
C LYS A 67 -9.48 16.54 -23.76
N PHE A 68 -10.16 17.47 -23.10
CA PHE A 68 -10.18 17.53 -21.64
C PHE A 68 -10.75 16.26 -21.02
N TYR A 69 -11.88 15.75 -21.51
CA TYR A 69 -12.47 14.52 -20.99
C TYR A 69 -11.54 13.32 -21.17
N LYS A 70 -10.87 13.19 -22.32
CA LYS A 70 -9.86 12.13 -22.53
C LYS A 70 -8.66 12.25 -21.59
N ALA A 71 -8.18 13.47 -21.34
CA ALA A 71 -7.09 13.70 -20.40
C ALA A 71 -7.51 13.33 -18.97
N LEU A 72 -8.75 13.66 -18.59
CA LEU A 72 -9.31 13.35 -17.28
C LEU A 72 -9.53 11.84 -17.09
N GLU A 73 -10.02 11.15 -18.12
CA GLU A 73 -10.13 9.68 -18.16
C GLU A 73 -8.77 9.01 -17.99
N ALA A 74 -7.75 9.42 -18.76
CA ALA A 74 -6.41 8.88 -18.66
C ALA A 74 -5.80 9.09 -17.26
N LYS A 75 -6.01 10.28 -16.66
CA LYS A 75 -5.55 10.60 -15.31
C LYS A 75 -6.24 9.77 -14.24
N MET A 76 -7.54 9.51 -14.40
CA MET A 76 -8.29 8.65 -13.50
C MET A 76 -7.79 7.20 -13.57
N ALA A 77 -7.50 6.69 -14.78
CA ALA A 77 -6.92 5.37 -14.97
C ALA A 77 -5.54 5.24 -14.31
N ASP A 78 -4.63 6.19 -14.54
CA ASP A 78 -3.31 6.23 -13.89
C ASP A 78 -3.40 6.28 -12.36
N THR A 79 -4.31 7.10 -11.82
CA THR A 79 -4.59 7.18 -10.38
C THR A 79 -5.07 5.83 -9.82
N THR A 80 -5.95 5.14 -10.55
CA THR A 80 -6.43 3.80 -10.16
C THR A 80 -5.30 2.78 -10.18
N GLU A 81 -4.45 2.77 -11.20
CA GLU A 81 -3.28 1.86 -11.27
C GLU A 81 -2.33 2.08 -10.09
N LYS A 82 -1.99 3.35 -9.78
CA LYS A 82 -1.13 3.69 -8.64
C LYS A 82 -1.74 3.27 -7.30
N ASN A 83 -3.04 3.48 -7.10
CA ASN A 83 -3.73 3.04 -5.89
C ASN A 83 -3.75 1.50 -5.76
N MET A 84 -3.96 0.78 -6.86
CA MET A 84 -3.92 -0.69 -6.88
C MET A 84 -2.51 -1.22 -6.57
N ALA A 85 -1.46 -0.56 -7.07
CA ALA A 85 -0.08 -0.91 -6.73
C ALA A 85 0.18 -0.75 -5.21
N ALA A 86 -0.24 0.38 -4.62
CA ALA A 86 -0.11 0.62 -3.18
C ALA A 86 -0.90 -0.39 -2.33
N LEU A 87 -2.11 -0.78 -2.76
CA LEU A 87 -2.90 -1.83 -2.10
C LEU A 87 -2.25 -3.22 -2.20
N ASN A 88 -1.64 -3.55 -3.34
CA ASN A 88 -0.90 -4.81 -3.50
C ASN A 88 0.31 -4.86 -2.57
N GLU A 89 1.05 -3.76 -2.40
CA GLU A 89 2.16 -3.68 -1.45
C GLU A 89 1.71 -3.92 0.00
N ALA A 90 0.58 -3.32 0.41
CA ALA A 90 -0.02 -3.57 1.72
C ALA A 90 -0.41 -5.04 1.91
N LYS A 91 -1.01 -5.64 0.86
CA LYS A 91 -1.41 -7.05 0.85
C LYS A 91 -0.20 -7.96 1.01
N ASP A 92 0.88 -7.71 0.27
CA ASP A 92 2.09 -8.53 0.31
C ASP A 92 2.75 -8.46 1.69
N ALA A 93 2.81 -7.28 2.30
CA ALA A 93 3.32 -7.11 3.66
C ALA A 93 2.43 -7.84 4.69
N PHE A 94 1.11 -7.78 4.55
CA PHE A 94 0.20 -8.54 5.39
C PHE A 94 0.40 -10.05 5.24
N THR A 95 0.52 -10.55 4.01
CA THR A 95 0.80 -11.97 3.74
C THR A 95 2.11 -12.41 4.38
N ALA A 96 3.18 -11.59 4.28
CA ALA A 96 4.46 -11.89 4.91
C ALA A 96 4.35 -12.04 6.44
N VAL A 97 3.54 -11.21 7.09
CA VAL A 97 3.30 -11.29 8.55
C VAL A 97 2.56 -12.56 8.92
N VAL A 98 1.52 -12.94 8.15
CA VAL A 98 0.78 -14.18 8.35
C VAL A 98 1.68 -15.40 8.18
N GLU A 99 2.50 -15.42 7.12
CA GLU A 99 3.46 -16.50 6.88
C GLU A 99 4.51 -16.61 7.98
N SER A 100 5.05 -15.47 8.43
CA SER A 100 6.01 -15.43 9.55
C SER A 100 5.40 -15.97 10.84
N SER A 101 4.17 -15.54 11.15
CA SER A 101 3.42 -15.99 12.32
C SER A 101 3.14 -17.50 12.28
N ALA A 102 2.76 -18.03 11.11
CA ALA A 102 2.53 -19.46 10.92
C ALA A 102 3.81 -20.29 11.09
N LYS A 103 4.94 -19.80 10.57
CA LYS A 103 6.26 -20.45 10.74
C LYS A 103 6.70 -20.45 12.21
N GLN A 104 6.50 -19.34 12.94
CA GLN A 104 6.77 -19.28 14.37
C GLN A 104 5.92 -20.29 15.14
N ALA A 105 4.61 -20.33 14.89
CA ALA A 105 3.73 -21.29 15.56
C ALA A 105 4.14 -22.75 15.30
N ALA A 106 4.54 -23.08 14.07
CA ALA A 106 5.03 -24.42 13.73
C ALA A 106 6.33 -24.76 14.49
N ALA A 107 7.28 -23.82 14.57
CA ALA A 107 8.53 -24.00 15.30
C ALA A 107 8.29 -24.18 16.81
N GLU A 108 7.37 -23.42 17.41
CA GLU A 108 7.00 -23.56 18.82
C GLU A 108 6.38 -24.93 19.13
N VAL A 109 5.53 -25.45 18.23
CA VAL A 109 4.94 -26.80 18.35
C VAL A 109 6.03 -27.87 18.26
N GLU A 110 6.97 -27.74 17.33
CA GLU A 110 8.08 -28.68 17.16
C GLU A 110 9.01 -28.70 18.40
N GLU A 111 9.33 -27.52 18.94
CA GLU A 111 10.13 -27.40 20.17
C GLU A 111 9.40 -28.01 21.38
N ALA A 112 8.09 -27.79 21.50
CA ALA A 112 7.27 -28.38 22.55
C ALA A 112 7.24 -29.92 22.45
N VAL A 113 7.09 -30.47 21.24
CA VAL A 113 7.14 -31.92 20.98
C VAL A 113 8.51 -32.49 21.34
N GLN A 114 9.61 -31.83 21.00
CA GLN A 114 10.95 -32.28 21.37
C GLN A 114 11.18 -32.27 22.88
N LYS A 115 10.73 -31.22 23.59
CA LYS A 115 10.80 -31.13 25.06
C LYS A 115 10.03 -32.27 25.73
N VAL A 116 8.80 -32.56 25.27
CA VAL A 116 8.00 -33.68 25.79
C VAL A 116 8.69 -35.03 25.51
N SER A 117 9.21 -35.21 24.29
CA SER A 117 9.92 -36.44 23.89
C SER A 117 11.19 -36.69 24.70
N ALA A 118 11.92 -35.62 25.05
CA ALA A 118 13.11 -35.70 25.89
C ALA A 118 12.76 -36.03 27.34
N GLN A 119 11.66 -35.50 27.88
CA GLN A 119 11.19 -35.84 29.23
C GLN A 119 10.71 -37.30 29.35
N VAL A 120 10.09 -37.84 28.29
CA VAL A 120 9.64 -39.25 28.25
C VAL A 120 10.81 -40.24 28.15
N LYS A 121 11.97 -39.85 27.59
CA LYS A 121 13.16 -40.73 27.48
C LYS A 121 14.01 -40.80 28.75
N VAL A 122 13.76 -39.94 29.74
CA VAL A 122 14.55 -39.84 30.97
C VAL A 122 13.80 -40.43 32.18
N ALA A 123 12.53 -40.81 32.02
CA ALA A 123 11.71 -41.54 33.00
C ALA A 123 11.69 -43.05 32.68
#